data_AF-A0A9P6ZPB8-F1
#
_entry.id   AF-A0A9P6ZPB8-F1
#
_cell.length_a   1.000
_cell.length_b   1.000
_cell.length_c   1.000
_cell.angle_alpha   90.00
_cell.angle_beta   90.00
_cell.angle_gamma   90.00
#
_symmetry.space_group_name_H-M   'P 1'
#
loop_
_entity.id
_entity.type
_entity.pdbx_description
1 polymer ?
#
loop_
_entity_poly.entity_id
_entity_poly.type
_entity_poly.pdbx_seq_one_letter_code
_entity_poly.pdbx_strand_id
1 'polypeptide(L)'
;MKFISLTSMIVSVAVMAGVATAYNPIGQSCNTPGGYGCSQDSGVNGGNAFIYECASTDQFVYVAGCGCPTCCVATTSGAFCT
;
A
#
# COMPACT_ATOMS: atom_id res chain seq x y z
N MET A 1 -16.44 41.20 -44.75
CA MET A 1 -16.23 39.75 -44.96
C MET A 1 -15.36 39.25 -43.82
N LYS A 2 -15.91 38.46 -42.88
CA LYS A 2 -15.15 37.91 -41.75
C LYS A 2 -15.84 36.62 -41.33
N PHE A 3 -15.31 35.50 -41.82
CA PHE A 3 -15.70 34.16 -41.37
C PHE A 3 -14.47 33.58 -40.68
N ILE A 4 -14.44 33.66 -39.35
CA ILE A 4 -13.42 33.03 -38.54
C ILE A 4 -13.91 31.61 -38.31
N SER A 5 -13.30 30.68 -39.04
CA SER A 5 -13.53 29.24 -38.93
C SER A 5 -13.15 28.76 -37.53
N LEU A 6 -14.12 28.20 -36.80
CA LEU A 6 -13.87 27.52 -35.52
C LEU A 6 -13.37 26.10 -35.84
N THR A 7 -12.05 25.93 -35.82
CA THR A 7 -11.38 24.64 -35.91
C THR A 7 -11.63 23.86 -34.63
N SER A 8 -12.57 22.91 -34.67
CA SER A 8 -12.81 21.92 -33.61
C SER A 8 -11.58 21.03 -33.46
N MET A 9 -10.78 21.25 -32.41
CA MET A 9 -9.72 20.33 -32.01
C MET A 9 -10.34 19.19 -31.20
N ILE A 10 -10.44 18.01 -31.82
CA ILE A 10 -10.83 16.78 -31.16
C ILE A 10 -9.63 16.34 -30.29
N VAL A 11 -9.63 16.75 -29.03
CA VAL A 11 -8.66 16.29 -28.03
C VAL A 11 -8.97 14.83 -27.72
N SER A 12 -8.27 13.93 -28.40
CA SER A 12 -8.32 12.50 -28.11
C SER A 12 -7.60 12.25 -26.80
N VAL A 13 -8.35 12.16 -25.71
CA VAL A 13 -7.82 11.81 -24.38
C VAL A 13 -7.55 10.31 -24.39
N ALA A 14 -6.31 9.92 -24.70
CA ALA A 14 -5.84 8.55 -24.50
C ALA A 14 -5.80 8.30 -22.99
N VAL A 15 -6.87 7.69 -22.46
CA VAL A 15 -6.93 7.23 -21.07
C VAL A 15 -5.99 6.04 -20.96
N MET A 16 -4.76 6.28 -20.48
CA MET A 16 -3.85 5.21 -20.07
C MET A 16 -4.54 4.42 -18.96
N ALA A 17 -4.99 3.21 -19.28
CA ALA A 17 -5.47 2.26 -18.30
C ALA A 17 -4.33 1.97 -17.33
N GLY A 18 -4.45 2.48 -16.10
CA GLY A 18 -3.46 2.29 -15.06
C GLY A 18 -3.22 0.80 -14.83
N VAL A 19 -1.98 0.38 -14.99
CA VAL A 19 -1.53 -0.93 -14.52
C VAL A 19 -1.82 -1.00 -13.02
N ALA A 20 -2.71 -1.89 -12.60
CA ALA A 20 -2.96 -2.16 -11.19
C ALA A 20 -1.71 -2.84 -10.63
N THR A 21 -0.70 -2.06 -10.25
CA THR A 21 0.42 -2.55 -9.45
C THR A 21 -0.15 -2.98 -8.10
N ALA A 22 -0.01 -4.26 -7.75
CA ALA A 22 -0.38 -4.75 -6.44
C ALA A 22 0.25 -3.84 -5.37
N TYR A 23 -0.58 -3.34 -4.46
CA TYR A 23 -0.12 -2.47 -3.38
C TYR A 23 0.88 -3.23 -2.51
N ASN A 24 2.07 -2.66 -2.30
CA ASN A 24 3.07 -3.20 -1.38
C ASN A 24 3.35 -2.14 -0.30
N PRO A 25 2.95 -2.36 0.97
CA PRO A 25 3.18 -1.41 2.04
C PRO A 25 4.66 -1.29 2.42
N ILE A 26 5.52 -2.23 2.05
CA ILE A 26 6.95 -2.21 2.44
C ILE A 26 7.63 -0.94 1.92
N GLY A 27 8.26 -0.19 2.82
CA GLY A 27 8.92 1.09 2.52
C GLY A 27 7.99 2.29 2.41
N GLN A 28 6.67 2.10 2.51
CA GLN A 28 5.70 3.19 2.57
C GLN A 28 5.70 3.87 3.94
N SER A 29 5.14 5.07 4.01
CA SER A 29 4.99 5.80 5.25
C SER A 29 4.05 5.09 6.24
N CYS A 30 4.37 5.16 7.52
CA CYS A 30 3.53 4.65 8.61
C CYS A 30 3.35 5.68 9.72
N ASN A 31 2.26 5.56 10.48
CA ASN A 31 1.78 6.64 11.36
C ASN A 31 2.38 6.63 12.77
N THR A 32 3.22 5.65 13.11
CA THR A 32 3.68 5.44 14.49
C THR A 32 5.13 4.97 14.49
N PRO A 33 6.11 5.86 14.26
CA PRO A 33 7.53 5.49 14.29
C PRO A 33 7.92 4.77 15.59
N GLY A 34 8.69 3.70 15.44
CA GLY A 34 9.06 2.74 16.49
C GLY A 34 7.92 1.79 16.91
N GLY A 35 6.73 1.91 16.33
CA GLY A 35 5.56 1.10 16.66
C GLY A 35 5.56 -0.24 15.92
N TYR A 36 4.93 -1.25 16.52
CA TYR A 36 4.71 -2.55 15.91
C TYR A 36 3.23 -2.75 15.63
N GLY A 37 2.91 -3.54 14.62
CA GLY A 37 1.54 -3.86 14.32
C GLY A 37 1.36 -5.15 13.54
N CYS A 38 0.09 -5.44 13.31
CA CYS A 38 -0.37 -6.53 12.48
C CYS A 38 -1.05 -5.97 11.26
N SER A 39 -0.73 -6.52 10.10
CA SER A 39 -1.44 -6.22 8.87
C SER A 39 -1.66 -7.49 8.08
N GLN A 40 -2.47 -7.39 7.04
CA GLN A 40 -2.77 -8.46 6.12
C GLN A 40 -2.88 -7.87 4.72
N ASP A 41 -2.13 -8.46 3.81
CA ASP A 41 -2.12 -8.07 2.40
C ASP A 41 -1.85 -9.30 1.55
N SER A 42 -2.64 -9.49 0.49
CA SER A 42 -2.53 -10.64 -0.40
C SER A 42 -1.25 -10.65 -1.22
N GLY A 43 -0.65 -9.48 -1.47
CA GLY A 43 0.61 -9.31 -2.19
C GLY A 43 1.87 -9.45 -1.34
N VAL A 44 1.76 -9.44 0.00
CA VAL A 44 2.93 -9.48 0.90
C VAL A 44 3.17 -10.88 1.48
N ASN A 45 2.14 -11.50 2.05
CA ASN A 45 2.26 -12.82 2.70
C ASN A 45 1.17 -13.79 2.22
N GLY A 46 0.84 -13.72 0.92
CA GLY A 46 -0.14 -14.62 0.30
C GLY A 46 -1.55 -14.53 0.91
N GLY A 47 -1.89 -13.41 1.54
CA GLY A 47 -3.17 -13.19 2.23
C GLY A 47 -3.17 -13.60 3.70
N ASN A 48 -2.08 -14.18 4.21
CA ASN A 48 -1.90 -14.39 5.63
C ASN A 48 -1.54 -13.07 6.32
N ALA A 49 -1.84 -12.97 7.62
CA ALA A 49 -1.39 -11.84 8.41
C ALA A 49 0.14 -11.82 8.53
N PHE A 50 0.69 -10.67 8.86
CA PHE A 50 2.11 -10.50 9.11
C PHE A 50 2.35 -9.39 10.13
N ILE A 51 3.50 -9.48 10.79
CA ILE A 51 4.01 -8.51 11.74
C ILE A 51 4.81 -7.47 10.98
N TYR A 52 4.57 -6.20 11.29
CA TYR A 52 5.37 -5.09 10.80
C TYR A 52 5.89 -4.24 11.95
N GLU A 53 6.99 -3.54 11.67
CA GLU A 53 7.50 -2.43 12.46
C GLU A 53 7.38 -1.17 11.60
N CYS A 54 6.98 -0.07 12.21
CA CYS A 54 7.17 1.25 11.65
C CYS A 54 8.54 1.74 12.12
N ALA A 55 9.55 1.71 11.26
CA ALA A 55 10.90 2.14 11.61
C ALA A 55 10.91 3.58 12.14
N SER A 56 11.99 3.96 12.83
CA SER A 56 12.18 5.33 13.33
C SER A 56 12.21 6.40 12.23
N THR A 57 12.36 6.00 10.98
CA THR A 57 12.30 6.85 9.77
C THR A 57 10.90 6.88 9.14
N ASP A 58 9.85 6.54 9.90
CA ASP A 58 8.46 6.46 9.44
C ASP A 58 8.22 5.49 8.29
N GLN A 59 9.04 4.44 8.18
CA GLN A 59 8.93 3.46 7.09
C GLN A 59 8.38 2.13 7.58
N PHE A 60 7.45 1.58 6.82
CA PHE A 60 6.88 0.28 7.07
C PHE A 60 7.90 -0.82 6.73
N VAL A 61 8.27 -1.60 7.74
CA VAL A 61 9.22 -2.71 7.65
C VAL A 61 8.47 -4.02 7.91
N TYR A 62 8.51 -4.92 6.94
CA TYR A 62 8.04 -6.28 7.14
C TYR A 62 8.99 -7.05 8.07
N VAL A 63 8.47 -7.58 9.17
CA VAL A 63 9.29 -8.27 10.18
C VAL A 63 9.15 -9.79 10.03
N ALA A 64 7.92 -10.30 10.04
CA ALA A 64 7.67 -11.74 9.96
C ALA A 64 6.25 -12.05 9.48
N GLY A 65 6.10 -13.13 8.72
CA GLY A 65 4.80 -13.61 8.25
C GLY A 65 4.16 -14.56 9.25
N CYS A 66 2.86 -14.47 9.43
CA CYS A 66 2.09 -15.47 10.17
C CYS A 66 1.62 -16.59 9.23
N GLY A 67 1.37 -17.77 9.80
CA GLY A 67 0.89 -18.95 9.05
C GLY A 67 -0.60 -18.91 8.73
N CYS A 68 -1.32 -17.87 9.15
CA CYS A 68 -2.76 -17.76 8.95
C CYS A 68 -3.24 -16.31 8.82
N PRO A 69 -4.46 -16.09 8.30
CA PRO A 69 -5.04 -14.76 8.07
C PRO A 69 -5.30 -13.93 9.33
N THR A 70 -5.51 -14.55 10.49
CA THR A 70 -6.04 -13.84 11.67
C THR A 70 -5.24 -14.06 12.95
N CYS A 71 -4.09 -14.74 12.89
CA CYS A 71 -3.27 -15.10 14.05
C CYS A 71 -2.30 -14.00 14.50
N CYS A 72 -2.24 -12.87 13.80
CA CYS A 72 -1.38 -11.79 14.24
C CYS A 72 -2.06 -10.99 15.35
N VAL A 73 -1.37 -10.84 16.48
CA VAL A 73 -1.79 -10.03 17.62
C VAL A 73 -0.79 -8.92 17.84
N ALA A 74 -1.26 -7.66 17.74
CA ALA A 74 -0.48 -6.49 18.08
C ALA A 74 -0.74 -6.09 19.54
N THR A 75 0.32 -5.69 20.23
CA THR A 75 0.32 -5.21 21.62
C THR A 75 0.98 -3.84 21.68
N THR A 76 0.96 -3.21 22.85
CA THR A 76 1.67 -1.96 23.10
C THR A 76 3.19 -2.07 22.98
N SER A 77 3.76 -3.27 23.05
CA SER A 77 5.22 -3.49 23.10
C SER A 77 5.78 -4.29 21.91
N GLY A 78 4.92 -4.69 20.97
CA GLY A 78 5.32 -5.59 19.89
C GLY A 78 4.12 -6.27 19.23
N ALA A 79 4.39 -7.21 18.33
CA ALA A 79 3.37 -8.07 17.74
C ALA A 79 3.91 -9.50 17.59
N PHE A 80 3.01 -10.48 17.61
CA PHE A 80 3.35 -11.90 17.50
C PHE A 80 2.27 -12.69 16.74
N CYS A 81 2.63 -13.86 16.22
CA CYS A 81 1.70 -14.81 15.62
C CYS A 81 1.29 -15.86 16.65
N THR A 82 0.00 -16.20 16.70
CA THR A 82 -0.59 -17.28 17.53
C THR A 82 -0.76 -18.58 16.77
#